data_AF-A0A1J6JWM7-F1
#
_entry.id   AF-A0A1J6JWM7-F1
#
_cell.length_a   1.000
_cell.length_b   1.000
_cell.length_c   1.000
_cell.angle_alpha   90.00
_cell.angle_beta   90.00
_cell.angle_gamma   90.00
#
_symmetry.space_group_name_H-M   'P 1'
#
loop_
_entity.id
_entity.type
_entity.pdbx_description
1 polymer ?
#
loop_
_entity_poly.entity_id
_entity_poly.type
_entity_poly.pdbx_seq_one_letter_code
_entity_poly.pdbx_strand_id
1 'polypeptide(L)'
;MNTIKVGPVGGKNGTVWDEKGRGEIAKIFLSTGPDFVLSLQFLYVENGQFVLSDRYGAHHNYTFATVVLDYPSEFITWISGTYYTNGLRSITFGTNKSSYGPYGRNTVNPLAPYFSFSFQIGDDRSFDGFHGTKTDAFIESIGVYMKTITSSMITATVSQLMTRSKKKKMIN
;
A
#
# COMPACT_ATOMS: atom_id res chain seq x y z
N MET A 1 5.08 -14.64 9.43
CA MET A 1 6.25 -13.73 9.34
C MET A 1 5.94 -12.48 10.16
N ASN A 2 6.96 -11.86 10.77
CA ASN A 2 6.74 -10.62 11.50
C ASN A 2 6.54 -9.45 10.52
N THR A 3 5.62 -8.57 10.86
CA THR A 3 5.23 -7.42 10.05
C THR A 3 5.23 -6.17 10.92
N ILE A 4 5.75 -5.06 10.41
CA ILE A 4 5.63 -3.75 11.05
C ILE A 4 4.35 -3.08 10.54
N LYS A 5 3.55 -2.50 11.44
CA LYS A 5 2.35 -1.73 11.13
C LYS A 5 2.68 -0.24 11.22
N VAL A 6 2.53 0.50 10.11
CA VAL A 6 2.78 1.94 10.05
C VAL A 6 1.46 2.70 9.84
N GLY A 7 1.27 3.80 10.57
CA GLY A 7 0.04 4.59 10.57
C GLY A 7 -1.07 3.97 11.45
N PRO A 8 -2.36 4.24 11.17
CA PRO A 8 -2.85 4.98 10.01
C PRO A 8 -2.79 6.50 10.23
N VAL A 9 -2.77 7.26 9.14
CA VAL A 9 -2.98 8.72 9.13
C VAL A 9 -4.39 9.04 8.66
N GLY A 10 -5.02 10.06 9.25
CA GLY A 10 -6.42 10.42 8.98
C GLY A 10 -7.34 10.21 10.18
N GLY A 11 -8.63 10.00 9.89
CA GLY A 11 -9.68 9.74 10.87
C GLY A 11 -9.54 8.38 11.57
N LYS A 12 -10.23 8.26 12.71
CA LYS A 12 -10.19 7.06 13.58
C LYS A 12 -11.57 6.58 14.02
N ASN A 13 -12.64 7.17 13.49
CA ASN A 13 -14.00 6.98 14.02
C ASN A 13 -14.82 5.99 13.18
N GLY A 14 -14.36 5.71 11.96
CA GLY A 14 -15.01 4.82 11.01
C GLY A 14 -14.75 3.34 11.27
N THR A 15 -15.34 2.50 10.43
CA THR A 15 -15.16 1.06 10.46
C THR A 15 -13.74 0.70 10.01
N VAL A 16 -13.08 -0.17 10.78
CA VAL A 16 -11.74 -0.68 10.46
C VAL A 16 -11.81 -1.59 9.24
N TRP A 17 -10.81 -1.48 8.36
CA TRP A 17 -10.51 -2.43 7.31
C TRP A 17 -9.01 -2.80 7.38
N ASP A 18 -8.69 -4.06 7.12
CA ASP A 18 -7.34 -4.59 7.35
C ASP A 18 -7.02 -5.71 6.34
N GLU A 19 -6.05 -5.43 5.47
CA GLU A 19 -5.60 -6.30 4.39
C GLU A 19 -4.20 -6.88 4.67
N LYS A 20 -3.85 -7.06 5.95
CA LYS A 20 -2.56 -7.62 6.37
C LYS A 20 -2.24 -8.94 5.67
N GLY A 21 -1.01 -9.08 5.20
CA GLY A 21 -0.49 -10.27 4.53
C GLY A 21 -0.72 -10.28 3.02
N ARG A 22 -1.42 -9.27 2.48
CA ARG A 22 -1.71 -9.16 1.04
C ARG A 22 -0.75 -8.16 0.39
N GLY A 23 0.47 -8.63 0.13
CA GLY A 23 1.57 -7.78 -0.38
C GLY A 23 1.71 -7.68 -1.91
N GLU A 24 1.09 -8.58 -2.68
CA GLU A 24 1.21 -8.57 -4.14
C GLU A 24 -0.05 -7.98 -4.77
N ILE A 25 0.09 -6.83 -5.45
CA ILE A 25 -1.01 -6.11 -6.08
C ILE A 25 -0.78 -6.08 -7.59
N ALA A 26 -1.82 -6.36 -8.37
CA ALA A 26 -1.82 -6.19 -9.82
C ALA A 26 -2.54 -4.90 -10.25
N LYS A 27 -3.62 -4.52 -9.56
CA LYS A 27 -4.38 -3.30 -9.86
C LYS A 27 -4.93 -2.63 -8.59
N ILE A 28 -5.04 -1.32 -8.65
CA ILE A 28 -5.72 -0.50 -7.62
C ILE A 28 -6.83 0.27 -8.31
N PHE A 29 -8.03 0.21 -7.75
CA PHE A 29 -9.20 0.96 -8.18
C PHE A 29 -9.53 1.98 -7.09
N LEU A 30 -9.83 3.20 -7.49
CA LEU A 30 -10.19 4.24 -6.54
C LEU A 30 -11.15 5.25 -7.13
N SER A 31 -11.95 5.85 -6.26
CA SER A 31 -12.75 7.01 -6.60
C SER A 31 -12.45 8.19 -5.68
N THR A 32 -12.59 9.40 -6.22
CA THR A 32 -12.28 10.65 -5.52
C THR A 32 -13.40 11.66 -5.70
N GLY A 33 -13.72 12.35 -4.61
CA GLY A 33 -14.69 13.44 -4.58
C GLY A 33 -14.00 14.79 -4.45
N PRO A 34 -14.78 15.85 -4.18
CA PRO A 34 -14.24 17.20 -4.04
C PRO A 34 -13.18 17.33 -2.94
N ASP A 35 -13.35 16.63 -1.82
CA ASP A 35 -12.52 16.79 -0.61
C ASP A 35 -11.77 15.54 -0.18
N PHE A 36 -12.26 14.35 -0.54
CA PHE A 36 -11.75 13.09 -0.01
C PHE A 36 -11.57 12.02 -1.08
N VAL A 37 -10.67 11.09 -0.80
CA VAL A 37 -10.63 9.78 -1.45
C VAL A 37 -11.88 9.02 -0.98
N LEU A 38 -12.79 8.75 -1.89
CA LEU A 38 -14.09 8.17 -1.56
C LEU A 38 -14.00 6.66 -1.42
N SER A 39 -13.19 6.00 -2.24
CA SER A 39 -13.09 4.55 -2.19
C SER A 39 -11.74 4.02 -2.64
N LEU A 40 -11.42 2.83 -2.16
CA LEU A 40 -10.25 2.03 -2.54
C LEU A 40 -10.69 0.57 -2.70
N GLN A 41 -10.14 -0.09 -3.71
CA GLN A 41 -10.30 -1.52 -3.92
C GLN A 41 -9.06 -2.05 -4.64
N PHE A 42 -8.68 -3.29 -4.36
CA PHE A 42 -7.40 -3.84 -4.79
C PHE A 42 -7.61 -5.19 -5.47
N LEU A 43 -6.92 -5.40 -6.59
CA LEU A 43 -6.77 -6.72 -7.18
C LEU A 43 -5.43 -7.29 -6.73
N TYR A 44 -5.48 -8.20 -5.77
CA TYR A 44 -4.31 -8.88 -5.24
C TYR A 44 -3.96 -10.11 -6.07
N VAL A 45 -2.71 -10.56 -5.94
CA VAL A 45 -2.25 -11.85 -6.43
C VAL A 45 -1.98 -12.75 -5.22
N GLU A 46 -2.73 -13.83 -5.11
CA GLU A 46 -2.63 -14.79 -4.02
C GLU A 46 -2.45 -16.19 -4.60
N ASN A 47 -1.34 -16.84 -4.27
CA ASN A 47 -1.01 -18.18 -4.80
C ASN A 47 -1.10 -18.26 -6.34
N GLY A 48 -0.72 -17.17 -7.02
CA GLY A 48 -0.78 -17.05 -8.49
C GLY A 48 -2.16 -16.76 -9.07
N GLN A 49 -3.18 -16.56 -8.23
CA GLN A 49 -4.54 -16.21 -8.66
C GLN A 49 -4.88 -14.75 -8.35
N PHE A 50 -5.70 -14.14 -9.19
CA PHE A 50 -6.19 -12.79 -8.96
C PHE A 50 -7.40 -12.81 -8.01
N VAL A 51 -7.28 -12.12 -6.89
CA VAL A 51 -8.33 -12.04 -5.85
C VAL A 51 -8.69 -10.57 -5.63
N LEU A 52 -9.93 -10.22 -5.92
CA LEU A 52 -10.44 -8.86 -5.70
C LEU A 52 -10.77 -8.68 -4.21
N SER A 53 -10.33 -7.59 -3.60
CA SER A 53 -10.71 -7.23 -2.24
C SER A 53 -12.15 -6.73 -2.17
N ASP A 54 -12.66 -6.62 -0.95
CA ASP A 54 -13.80 -5.75 -0.70
C ASP A 54 -13.48 -4.33 -1.15
N ARG A 55 -14.53 -3.57 -1.46
CA ARG A 55 -14.43 -2.14 -1.72
C ARG A 55 -14.55 -1.42 -0.38
N TYR A 56 -13.58 -0.58 -0.05
CA TYR A 56 -13.62 0.27 1.13
C TYR A 56 -14.11 1.67 0.74
N GLY A 57 -14.92 2.29 1.61
CA GLY A 57 -15.49 3.63 1.39
C GLY A 57 -16.84 3.61 0.67
N ALA A 58 -17.12 4.64 -0.12
CA ALA A 58 -18.35 4.76 -0.92
C ALA A 58 -18.34 3.89 -2.18
N HIS A 59 -19.51 3.71 -2.79
CA HIS A 59 -19.60 3.18 -4.15
C HIS A 59 -18.73 4.01 -5.12
N HIS A 60 -18.21 3.38 -6.17
CA HIS A 60 -17.43 4.04 -7.20
C HIS A 60 -18.30 5.07 -7.96
N ASN A 61 -18.35 6.29 -7.43
CA ASN A 61 -19.03 7.45 -7.99
C ASN A 61 -18.04 8.63 -8.11
N TYR A 62 -18.43 9.69 -8.83
CA TYR A 62 -17.56 10.82 -9.18
C TYR A 62 -16.38 10.43 -10.08
N THR A 63 -15.17 10.86 -9.75
CA THR A 63 -13.97 10.61 -10.55
C THR A 63 -13.41 9.26 -10.17
N PHE A 64 -13.35 8.33 -11.13
CA PHE A 64 -12.79 7.00 -10.95
C PHE A 64 -11.46 6.88 -11.69
N ALA A 65 -10.48 6.24 -11.05
CA ALA A 65 -9.18 5.97 -11.63
C ALA A 65 -8.76 4.52 -11.36
N THR A 66 -7.92 4.00 -12.24
CA THR A 66 -7.28 2.68 -12.06
C THR A 66 -5.78 2.83 -12.22
N VAL A 67 -5.05 2.22 -11.29
CA VAL A 67 -3.61 2.00 -11.38
C VAL A 67 -3.40 0.55 -11.79
N VAL A 68 -2.73 0.33 -12.91
CA VAL A 68 -2.35 -1.01 -13.38
C VAL A 68 -0.85 -1.15 -13.23
N LEU A 69 -0.41 -2.12 -12.44
CA LEU A 69 1.00 -2.40 -12.25
C LEU A 69 1.47 -3.43 -13.29
N ASP A 70 2.71 -3.28 -13.74
CA ASP A 70 3.41 -4.29 -14.56
C ASP A 70 3.84 -5.51 -13.73
N TYR A 71 2.85 -6.21 -13.15
CA TYR A 71 3.05 -7.39 -12.32
C TYR A 71 3.68 -8.54 -13.13
N PRO A 72 4.67 -9.27 -12.58
CA PRO A 72 5.19 -9.17 -11.21
C PRO A 72 6.33 -8.16 -11.04
N SER A 73 6.80 -7.54 -12.11
CA SER A 73 8.04 -6.75 -12.08
C SER A 73 7.89 -5.36 -11.44
N GLU A 74 6.67 -4.85 -11.33
CA GLU A 74 6.32 -3.61 -10.63
C GLU A 74 5.57 -3.89 -9.33
N PHE A 75 5.96 -3.20 -8.25
CA PHE A 75 5.38 -3.35 -6.91
C PHE A 75 5.48 -2.07 -6.09
N ILE A 76 4.63 -1.95 -5.07
CA ILE A 76 4.58 -0.77 -4.18
C ILE A 76 5.87 -0.68 -3.33
N THR A 77 6.48 0.50 -3.33
CA THR A 77 7.69 0.82 -2.55
C THR A 77 7.47 1.99 -1.59
N TRP A 78 6.46 2.82 -1.84
CA TRP A 78 6.03 3.88 -0.92
C TRP A 78 4.60 4.31 -1.21
N ILE A 79 3.97 4.95 -0.22
CA ILE A 79 2.75 5.75 -0.43
C ILE A 79 2.92 7.12 0.18
N SER A 80 2.29 8.13 -0.41
CA SER A 80 2.24 9.48 0.16
C SER A 80 0.89 10.10 -0.11
N GLY A 81 0.62 11.23 0.54
CA GLY A 81 -0.64 11.93 0.34
C GLY A 81 -0.88 13.02 1.35
N THR A 82 -2.13 13.48 1.39
CA THR A 82 -2.60 14.45 2.36
C THR A 82 -3.86 13.97 3.05
N TYR A 83 -4.10 14.45 4.26
CA TYR A 83 -5.29 14.13 5.03
C TYR A 83 -5.74 15.31 5.89
N TYR A 84 -7.03 15.36 6.15
CA TYR A 84 -7.61 16.10 7.25
C TYR A 84 -7.72 15.19 8.47
N THR A 85 -7.94 15.76 9.64
CA THR A 85 -8.13 14.98 10.89
C THR A 85 -9.25 13.95 10.81
N ASN A 86 -10.20 14.12 9.87
CA ASN A 86 -11.33 13.23 9.65
C ASN A 86 -11.23 12.37 8.38
N GLY A 87 -10.29 12.61 7.45
CA GLY A 87 -10.36 11.93 6.15
C GLY A 87 -9.13 12.04 5.26
N LEU A 88 -8.92 10.98 4.46
CA LEU A 88 -7.87 10.94 3.44
C LEU A 88 -8.26 11.86 2.28
N ARG A 89 -7.42 12.87 2.02
CA ARG A 89 -7.71 13.93 1.05
C ARG A 89 -7.09 13.63 -0.31
N SER A 90 -5.86 13.11 -0.31
CA SER A 90 -5.20 12.65 -1.52
C SER A 90 -4.26 11.49 -1.26
N ILE A 91 -3.97 10.73 -2.31
CA ILE A 91 -3.03 9.61 -2.27
C ILE A 91 -2.23 9.49 -3.57
N THR A 92 -0.95 9.16 -3.42
CA THR A 92 -0.04 8.78 -4.50
C THR A 92 0.55 7.42 -4.16
N PHE A 93 0.52 6.51 -5.13
CA PHE A 93 1.15 5.20 -5.03
C PHE A 93 2.49 5.22 -5.73
N GLY A 94 3.56 4.95 -4.99
CA GLY A 94 4.90 4.81 -5.50
C GLY A 94 5.29 3.37 -5.73
N THR A 95 5.91 3.11 -6.87
CA THR A 95 6.45 1.79 -7.21
C THR A 95 7.95 1.86 -7.44
N ASN A 96 8.55 0.71 -7.65
CA ASN A 96 9.94 0.59 -8.10
C ASN A 96 10.17 1.07 -9.54
N LYS A 97 9.09 1.37 -10.30
CA LYS A 97 9.19 1.82 -11.70
C LYS A 97 8.62 3.21 -11.94
N SER A 98 7.63 3.63 -11.16
CA SER A 98 6.82 4.81 -11.45
C SER A 98 6.14 5.36 -10.20
N SER A 99 5.32 6.38 -10.40
CA SER A 99 4.41 6.92 -9.39
C SER A 99 3.05 7.23 -10.02
N TYR A 100 1.97 6.96 -9.29
CA TYR A 100 0.61 7.10 -9.76
C TYR A 100 -0.19 8.02 -8.82
N GLY A 101 -0.68 9.14 -9.35
CA GLY A 101 -1.35 10.19 -8.60
C GLY A 101 -0.60 11.53 -8.72
N PRO A 102 -0.85 12.49 -7.80
CA PRO A 102 -1.78 12.40 -6.68
C PRO A 102 -3.24 12.34 -7.13
N TYR A 103 -3.98 11.39 -6.58
CA TYR A 103 -5.43 11.28 -6.72
C TYR A 103 -6.13 11.95 -5.55
N GLY A 104 -7.23 12.66 -5.81
CA GLY A 104 -7.98 13.42 -4.80
C GLY A 104 -7.72 14.91 -4.91
N ARG A 105 -8.07 15.67 -3.87
CA ARG A 105 -7.97 17.13 -3.91
C ARG A 105 -6.51 17.55 -3.84
N ASN A 106 -6.03 18.34 -4.81
CA ASN A 106 -4.70 18.96 -4.78
C ASN A 106 -4.74 20.47 -4.49
N THR A 107 -5.94 21.07 -4.39
CA THR A 107 -6.12 22.50 -4.12
C THR A 107 -6.14 22.79 -2.63
N VAL A 108 -5.21 23.64 -2.18
CA VAL A 108 -5.11 24.09 -0.79
C VAL A 108 -6.35 24.89 -0.43
N ASN A 109 -7.08 24.46 0.62
CA ASN A 109 -8.10 25.30 1.24
C ASN A 109 -7.42 26.07 2.38
N PRO A 110 -7.22 27.40 2.27
CA PRO A 110 -6.53 28.19 3.28
C PRO A 110 -7.26 28.24 4.63
N LEU A 111 -8.53 27.80 4.69
CA LEU A 111 -9.35 27.83 5.90
C LEU A 111 -9.35 26.52 6.70
N ALA A 112 -8.75 25.44 6.17
CA ALA A 112 -8.71 24.15 6.85
C ALA A 112 -7.29 23.53 6.78
N PRO A 113 -6.57 23.40 7.91
CA PRO A 113 -5.24 22.79 7.90
C PRO A 113 -5.35 21.32 7.50
N TYR A 114 -4.51 20.91 6.54
CA TYR A 114 -4.30 19.52 6.19
C TYR A 114 -2.84 19.14 6.49
N PHE A 115 -2.60 17.84 6.62
CA PHE A 115 -1.29 17.28 6.90
C PHE A 115 -0.84 16.42 5.73
N SER A 116 0.46 16.41 5.47
CA SER A 116 1.06 15.50 4.50
C SER A 116 1.61 14.27 5.21
N PHE A 117 1.65 13.15 4.51
CA PHE A 117 2.32 11.93 4.97
C PHE A 117 3.13 11.29 3.84
N SER A 118 4.12 10.51 4.22
CA SER A 118 4.90 9.68 3.32
C SER A 118 5.39 8.45 4.08
N PHE A 119 5.01 7.26 3.61
CA PHE A 119 5.45 5.99 4.16
C PHE A 119 6.37 5.33 3.14
N GLN A 120 7.65 5.24 3.49
CA GLN A 120 8.67 4.54 2.71
C GLN A 120 8.70 3.07 3.16
N ILE A 121 8.50 2.15 2.22
CA ILE A 121 8.42 0.70 2.49
C ILE A 121 9.69 -0.01 2.05
N GLY A 122 10.30 0.44 0.95
CA GLY A 122 11.55 -0.12 0.40
C GLY A 122 11.34 -0.88 -0.91
N ASP A 123 12.44 -1.04 -1.66
CA ASP A 123 12.46 -1.66 -3.00
C ASP A 123 12.78 -3.17 -2.97
N ASP A 124 12.43 -3.84 -1.87
CA ASP A 124 12.72 -5.26 -1.65
C ASP A 124 11.45 -6.12 -1.53
N ARG A 125 10.31 -5.58 -2.00
CA ARG A 125 8.97 -6.18 -1.90
C ARG A 125 8.53 -6.39 -0.45
N SER A 126 8.90 -5.46 0.42
CA SER A 126 8.49 -5.47 1.82
C SER A 126 7.00 -5.14 2.03
N PHE A 127 6.30 -4.52 1.09
CA PHE A 127 4.87 -4.23 1.26
C PHE A 127 4.06 -5.49 1.58
N ASP A 128 3.18 -5.40 2.59
CA ASP A 128 2.43 -6.55 3.11
C ASP A 128 0.96 -6.24 3.40
N GLY A 129 0.39 -5.28 2.67
CA GLY A 129 -1.02 -4.94 2.76
C GLY A 129 -1.29 -3.56 3.35
N PHE A 130 -2.54 -3.15 3.20
CA PHE A 130 -3.05 -1.87 3.69
C PHE A 130 -3.91 -2.08 4.94
N HIS A 131 -4.10 -1.01 5.71
CA HIS A 131 -5.14 -0.96 6.74
C HIS A 131 -5.63 0.47 6.89
N GLY A 132 -6.76 0.64 7.55
CA GLY A 132 -7.27 1.97 7.85
C GLY A 132 -8.67 1.95 8.44
N THR A 133 -9.34 3.09 8.35
CA THR A 133 -10.75 3.22 8.68
C THR A 133 -11.51 3.84 7.51
N LYS A 134 -12.80 3.51 7.40
CA LYS A 134 -13.71 4.03 6.38
C LYS A 134 -15.04 4.45 7.00
N THR A 135 -15.73 5.35 6.33
CA THR A 135 -17.20 5.44 6.43
C THR A 135 -17.81 4.82 5.17
N ASP A 136 -19.13 4.83 5.06
CA ASP A 136 -19.80 4.47 3.80
C ASP A 136 -19.75 5.61 2.76
N ALA A 137 -19.15 6.74 3.11
CA ALA A 137 -18.99 7.91 2.25
C ALA A 137 -17.55 8.11 1.74
N PHE A 138 -16.53 7.79 2.55
CA PHE A 138 -15.13 8.01 2.15
C PHE A 138 -14.13 7.21 2.99
N ILE A 139 -12.87 7.20 2.57
CA ILE A 139 -11.74 6.66 3.32
C ILE A 139 -11.33 7.66 4.40
N GLU A 140 -11.48 7.27 5.67
CA GLU A 140 -11.09 8.14 6.77
C GLU A 140 -9.57 8.13 6.99
N SER A 141 -8.96 6.95 6.93
CA SER A 141 -7.52 6.82 7.16
C SER A 141 -6.90 5.66 6.40
N ILE A 142 -5.58 5.73 6.25
CA ILE A 142 -4.78 4.70 5.59
C ILE A 142 -3.43 4.52 6.29
N GLY A 143 -2.99 3.27 6.30
CA GLY A 143 -1.69 2.83 6.77
C GLY A 143 -1.24 1.60 5.98
N VAL A 144 -0.02 1.15 6.24
CA VAL A 144 0.61 0.03 5.55
C VAL A 144 1.19 -0.98 6.53
N TYR A 145 1.25 -2.23 6.09
CA TYR A 145 2.09 -3.26 6.68
C TYR A 145 3.34 -3.45 5.83
N MET A 146 4.45 -3.76 6.49
CA MET A 146 5.70 -4.14 5.83
C MET A 146 6.33 -5.37 6.49
N LYS A 147 6.86 -6.30 5.70
CA LYS A 147 7.59 -7.49 6.14
C LYS A 147 8.94 -7.05 6.72
N THR A 148 9.34 -7.66 7.83
CA THR A 148 10.69 -7.43 8.39
C THR A 148 11.77 -8.26 7.69
N ILE A 149 11.37 -9.32 6.98
CA ILE A 149 12.25 -10.24 6.26
C ILE A 149 11.58 -10.55 4.92
N THR A 150 12.31 -10.35 3.83
CA THR A 150 11.81 -10.59 2.47
C THR A 150 12.40 -11.88 1.89
N SER A 151 11.73 -12.44 0.87
CA SER A 151 12.19 -13.67 0.22
C SER A 151 13.58 -13.54 -0.41
N SER A 152 13.95 -12.33 -0.86
CA SER A 152 15.28 -12.04 -1.39
C SER A 152 16.36 -12.17 -0.30
N MET A 153 16.11 -11.66 0.91
CA MET A 153 17.01 -11.80 2.05
C MET A 153 17.16 -13.26 2.48
N ILE A 154 16.06 -14.03 2.49
CA ILE A 154 16.10 -15.47 2.79
C ILE A 154 16.94 -16.21 1.73
N THR A 155 16.68 -15.94 0.45
CA THR A 155 17.39 -16.58 -0.68
C THR A 155 18.89 -16.27 -0.65
N ALA A 156 19.27 -15.02 -0.38
CA ALA A 156 20.67 -14.61 -0.23
C ALA A 156 21.35 -15.35 0.93
N THR A 157 20.66 -15.46 2.07
CA THR A 157 21.18 -16.14 3.27
C THR A 157 21.41 -17.63 2.99
N VAL A 158 20.44 -18.31 2.38
CA VAL A 158 20.57 -19.74 2.00
C VAL A 158 21.70 -19.93 1.00
N SER A 159 21.81 -19.06 -0.01
CA SER A 159 22.89 -19.13 -1.02
C SER A 159 24.29 -18.98 -0.38
N GLN A 160 24.42 -18.09 0.60
CA GLN A 160 25.67 -17.88 1.33
C GLN A 160 26.04 -19.10 2.20
N LEU A 161 25.05 -19.73 2.86
CA LEU A 161 25.26 -20.95 3.64
C LEU A 161 25.70 -22.13 2.76
N MET A 162 25.06 -22.31 1.60
CA MET A 162 25.42 -23.36 0.64
C MET A 162 26.85 -23.18 0.11
N THR A 163 27.26 -21.93 -0.16
CA THR A 163 28.62 -21.62 -0.60
C THR A 163 29.66 -21.91 0.48
N ARG A 164 29.36 -21.57 1.74
CA ARG A 164 30.23 -21.88 2.90
C ARG A 164 30.38 -23.40 3.12
N SER A 165 29.30 -24.16 2.98
CA SER A 165 29.32 -25.63 3.10
C SER A 165 30.20 -26.28 2.02
N LYS A 166 30.10 -25.84 0.76
CA LYS A 166 30.96 -26.32 -0.33
C LYS A 166 32.43 -26.04 -0.09
N LYS A 167 32.79 -24.82 0.33
CA LYS A 167 34.18 -24.47 0.68
C LYS A 167 34.72 -25.39 1.78
N LYS A 168 33.96 -25.63 2.86
CA LYS A 168 34.39 -26.48 3.98
C LYS A 168 34.65 -27.95 3.56
N LYS A 169 33.94 -28.46 2.55
CA LYS A 169 34.18 -29.80 1.98
C LYS A 169 35.42 -29.90 1.08
N MET A 170 35.96 -28.78 0.56
CA MET A 170 37.12 -28.77 -0.33
C MET A 170 38.46 -28.65 0.40
N ILE A 171 38.43 -28.34 1.71
CA ILE A 171 39.63 -28.11 2.55
C ILE A 171 39.92 -29.30 3.47
N ASN A 172 39.16 -30.39 3.32
CA ASN A 172 39.35 -31.69 3.96
C ASN A 172 39.52 -32.76 2.89
#